data_AF-A0A2G1BVX6-F1
#
_entry.id   AF-A0A2G1BVX6-F1
#
_cell.length_a   1.000
_cell.length_b   1.000
_cell.length_c   1.000
_cell.angle_alpha   90.00
_cell.angle_beta   90.00
_cell.angle_gamma   90.00
#
_symmetry.space_group_name_H-M   'P 1'
#
loop_
_entity.id
_entity.type
_entity.pdbx_description
1 polymer ?
#
loop_
_entity_poly.entity_id
_entity_poly.type
_entity_poly.pdbx_seq_one_letter_code
_entity_poly.pdbx_strand_id
1 'polypeptide(L)'
;MNNSNKYVRMFSNCIPVLGKDKSVIYDLQRKQMFNIPNDLYSFIQLFEEYTISEIFELCGKDNEQVVEEYLQFLTNKELTFLIDKEELELFPKLSMKWTFPAKISNAIIEISEITYPLFEKILAYLTALGCEYLYLKIDAPKSFLLMKDIMEKLTISSIFSVVFETPFNEGKKITDYEQLIVENKRIETIFLLSDEQLKTSSSKILITSPKQFVNKKEYFFKINISLFTESQKYNTYFNKKIFINKEGGVLNAPETEELFGNITRLKLKELEAVVDSEQFQKYWSVNKDVIDECKDCELRYMCVDNRVPKQSKEGSYFFTSKCELRALN
;
A
#
# COMPACT_ATOMS: atom_id res chain seq x y z
N MET A 1 8.91 -10.62 41.43
CA MET A 1 9.35 -9.21 41.59
C MET A 1 8.13 -8.35 41.39
N ASN A 2 7.85 -7.41 42.30
CA ASN A 2 6.65 -6.59 42.19
C ASN A 2 6.85 -5.56 41.07
N ASN A 3 6.14 -5.72 39.94
CA ASN A 3 6.29 -4.85 38.78
C ASN A 3 5.53 -3.52 38.92
N SER A 4 4.92 -3.24 40.07
CA SER A 4 4.06 -2.07 40.31
C SER A 4 4.67 -0.73 39.85
N ASN A 5 5.96 -0.51 40.11
CA ASN A 5 6.63 0.75 39.79
C ASN A 5 7.19 0.83 38.37
N LYS A 6 7.04 -0.24 37.56
CA LYS A 6 7.50 -0.25 36.17
C LYS A 6 6.50 0.43 35.26
N TYR A 7 6.98 0.92 34.13
CA TYR A 7 6.15 1.44 33.04
C TYR A 7 5.91 0.33 32.03
N VAL A 8 4.71 0.31 31.46
CA VAL A 8 4.40 -0.50 30.28
C VAL A 8 4.70 0.34 29.05
N ARG A 9 5.37 -0.20 28.04
CA ARG A 9 5.60 0.50 26.77
C ARG A 9 5.22 -0.38 25.60
N MET A 10 4.56 0.22 24.61
CA MET A 10 4.37 -0.39 23.29
C MET A 10 5.71 -0.44 22.56
N PHE A 11 5.97 -1.51 21.81
CA PHE A 11 7.04 -1.48 20.80
C PHE A 11 6.77 -0.36 19.79
N SER A 12 7.81 0.35 19.34
CA SER A 12 7.65 1.55 18.51
C SER A 12 7.02 1.27 17.13
N ASN A 13 7.11 0.03 16.64
CA ASN A 13 6.44 -0.48 15.44
C ASN A 13 5.02 -1.01 15.68
N CYS A 14 4.55 -1.05 16.94
CA CYS A 14 3.20 -1.47 17.33
C CYS A 14 2.33 -0.23 17.57
N ILE A 15 1.56 0.17 16.56
CA ILE A 15 0.86 1.46 16.55
C ILE A 15 -0.65 1.24 16.70
N PRO A 16 -1.27 1.72 17.79
CA PRO A 16 -2.71 1.70 17.93
C PRO A 16 -3.36 2.78 17.05
N VAL A 17 -4.46 2.42 16.38
CA VAL A 17 -5.23 3.31 15.51
C VAL A 17 -6.70 3.23 15.90
N LEU A 18 -7.24 4.37 16.29
CA LEU A 18 -8.66 4.53 16.61
C LEU A 18 -9.50 4.46 15.32
N GLY A 19 -10.58 3.70 15.39
CA GLY A 19 -11.66 3.73 14.40
C GLY A 19 -13.00 3.99 15.08
N LYS A 20 -14.03 4.26 14.26
CA LYS A 20 -15.38 4.60 14.73
C LYS A 20 -16.00 3.49 15.58
N ASP A 21 -15.99 2.26 15.05
CA ASP A 21 -16.72 1.13 15.60
C ASP A 21 -15.82 0.21 16.44
N LYS A 22 -14.55 0.09 16.04
CA LYS A 22 -13.49 -0.65 16.73
C LYS A 22 -12.13 -0.05 16.41
N SER A 23 -11.12 -0.43 17.19
CA SER A 23 -9.73 0.00 17.01
C SER A 23 -8.85 -1.17 16.59
N VAL A 24 -7.62 -0.86 16.18
CA VAL A 24 -6.64 -1.87 15.78
C VAL A 24 -5.25 -1.50 16.26
N ILE A 25 -4.43 -2.49 16.59
CA ILE A 25 -2.98 -2.33 16.77
C ILE A 25 -2.28 -2.87 15.55
N TYR A 26 -1.54 -2.01 14.85
CA TYR A 26 -0.69 -2.37 13.72
C TYR A 26 0.68 -2.83 14.23
N ASP A 27 1.07 -4.08 13.98
CA ASP A 27 2.47 -4.49 14.11
C ASP A 27 3.14 -4.37 12.74
N LEU A 28 3.76 -3.21 12.51
CA LEU A 28 4.35 -2.83 11.22
C LEU A 28 5.55 -3.69 10.82
N GLN A 29 6.26 -4.25 11.80
CA GLN A 29 7.44 -5.08 11.57
C GLN A 29 7.05 -6.51 11.22
N ARG A 30 6.13 -7.11 11.98
CA ARG A 30 5.63 -8.47 11.71
C ARG A 30 4.51 -8.52 10.65
N LYS A 31 4.12 -7.34 10.09
CA LYS A 31 3.13 -7.19 9.02
C LYS A 31 1.75 -7.78 9.37
N GLN A 32 1.33 -7.60 10.60
CA GLN A 32 0.06 -8.12 11.12
C GLN A 32 -0.71 -7.05 11.89
N MET A 33 -1.96 -7.34 12.23
CA MET A 33 -2.80 -6.45 13.02
C MET A 33 -3.60 -7.21 14.07
N PHE A 34 -3.98 -6.50 15.14
CA PHE A 34 -4.83 -7.02 16.21
C PHE A 34 -6.04 -6.12 16.38
N ASN A 35 -7.24 -6.64 16.13
CA ASN A 35 -8.48 -5.93 16.44
C ASN A 35 -8.62 -5.79 17.96
N ILE A 36 -8.97 -4.60 18.42
CA ILE A 36 -9.13 -4.28 19.84
C ILE A 36 -10.39 -3.42 20.07
N PRO A 37 -11.03 -3.49 21.26
CA PRO A 37 -12.08 -2.55 21.61
C PRO A 37 -11.52 -1.13 21.78
N ASN A 38 -12.37 -0.11 21.61
CA ASN A 38 -11.98 1.30 21.79
C ASN A 38 -11.56 1.60 23.24
N ASP A 39 -12.06 0.84 24.21
CA ASP A 39 -11.64 0.95 25.61
C ASP A 39 -10.18 0.54 25.79
N LEU A 40 -9.74 -0.53 25.12
CA LEU A 40 -8.32 -0.93 25.11
C LEU A 40 -7.44 0.10 24.38
N TYR A 41 -7.94 0.73 23.31
CA TYR A 41 -7.21 1.85 22.68
C TYR A 41 -6.96 2.99 23.68
N SER A 42 -8.00 3.36 24.43
CA SER A 42 -7.96 4.42 25.44
C SER A 42 -7.02 4.05 26.60
N PHE A 43 -7.09 2.80 27.04
CA PHE A 43 -6.20 2.23 28.07
C PHE A 43 -4.72 2.31 27.66
N ILE A 44 -4.37 2.00 26.41
CA ILE A 44 -2.99 2.07 25.91
C ILE A 44 -2.42 3.50 25.99
N GLN A 45 -3.25 4.55 25.92
CA GLN A 45 -2.75 5.93 26.02
C GLN A 45 -2.16 6.24 27.40
N LEU A 46 -2.55 5.49 28.44
CA LEU A 46 -2.03 5.65 29.80
C LEU A 46 -0.55 5.23 29.93
N PHE A 47 -0.06 4.40 29.01
CA PHE A 47 1.30 3.84 29.05
C PHE A 47 2.40 4.88 28.84
N GLU A 48 2.06 6.07 28.34
CA GLU A 48 3.03 7.14 28.11
C GLU A 48 3.47 7.83 29.40
N GLU A 49 2.60 7.86 30.41
CA GLU A 49 2.77 8.70 31.60
C GLU A 49 2.76 7.94 32.92
N TYR A 50 2.10 6.77 32.99
CA TYR A 50 1.79 6.12 34.27
C TYR A 50 2.52 4.78 34.45
N THR A 51 2.90 4.50 35.69
CA THR A 51 3.36 3.17 36.12
C THR A 51 2.19 2.19 36.21
N ILE A 52 2.50 0.89 36.30
CA ILE A 52 1.48 -0.15 36.44
C ILE A 52 0.56 0.14 37.64
N SER A 53 1.09 0.48 38.82
CA SER A 53 0.24 0.77 39.98
C SER A 53 -0.69 1.96 39.76
N GLU A 54 -0.18 3.05 39.17
CA GLU A 54 -0.99 4.24 38.88
C GLU A 54 -2.10 3.92 37.85
N ILE A 55 -1.81 3.08 36.86
CA ILE A 55 -2.81 2.61 35.89
C ILE A 55 -3.95 1.86 36.60
N PHE A 56 -3.64 0.95 37.52
CA PHE A 56 -4.66 0.25 38.31
C PHE A 56 -5.48 1.22 39.18
N GLU A 57 -4.85 2.21 39.80
CA GLU A 57 -5.55 3.23 40.59
C GLU A 57 -6.49 4.09 39.74
N LEU A 58 -6.04 4.53 38.56
CA LEU A 58 -6.84 5.36 37.64
C LEU A 58 -8.05 4.61 37.08
N CYS A 59 -7.89 3.32 36.75
CA CYS A 59 -8.99 2.48 36.25
C CYS A 59 -10.00 2.12 37.35
N GLY A 60 -9.60 2.18 38.62
CA GLY A 60 -10.44 1.86 39.78
C GLY A 60 -10.59 0.36 40.04
N LYS A 61 -10.90 0.04 41.30
CA LYS A 61 -10.93 -1.35 41.81
C LYS A 61 -11.89 -2.28 41.06
N ASP A 62 -13.04 -1.76 40.65
CA ASP A 62 -14.06 -2.55 39.95
C ASP A 62 -13.58 -3.04 38.56
N ASN A 63 -12.52 -2.44 38.02
CA ASN A 63 -11.95 -2.77 36.71
C ASN A 63 -10.62 -3.53 36.78
N GLU A 64 -10.14 -3.92 37.98
CA GLU A 64 -8.83 -4.59 38.16
C GLU A 64 -8.66 -5.81 37.25
N GLN A 65 -9.69 -6.68 37.17
CA GLN A 65 -9.64 -7.87 36.31
C GLN A 65 -9.51 -7.50 34.82
N VAL A 66 -10.23 -6.47 34.35
CA VAL A 66 -10.17 -6.03 32.95
C VAL A 66 -8.78 -5.48 32.61
N VAL A 67 -8.19 -4.71 33.54
CA VAL A 67 -6.82 -4.19 33.40
C VAL A 67 -5.81 -5.33 33.31
N GLU A 68 -5.93 -6.36 34.16
CA GLU A 68 -5.07 -7.55 34.10
C GLU A 68 -5.21 -8.29 32.77
N GLU A 69 -6.44 -8.52 32.30
CA GLU A 69 -6.71 -9.18 31.02
C GLU A 69 -6.11 -8.40 29.84
N TYR A 70 -6.22 -7.07 29.85
CA TYR A 70 -5.63 -6.20 28.83
C TYR A 70 -4.09 -6.25 28.82
N LEU A 71 -3.45 -6.12 29.98
CA LEU A 71 -2.00 -6.22 30.11
C LEU A 71 -1.48 -7.61 29.68
N GLN A 72 -2.20 -8.67 30.08
CA GLN A 72 -1.86 -10.04 29.71
C GLN A 72 -2.00 -10.27 28.21
N PHE A 73 -3.08 -9.79 27.58
CA PHE A 73 -3.26 -9.86 26.14
C PHE A 73 -2.10 -9.20 25.39
N LEU A 74 -1.77 -7.94 25.74
CA LEU A 74 -0.72 -7.17 25.07
C LEU A 74 0.67 -7.82 25.23
N THR A 75 0.97 -8.33 26.43
CA THR A 75 2.24 -8.99 26.73
C THR A 75 2.35 -10.34 26.00
N ASN A 76 1.29 -11.15 26.02
CA ASN A 76 1.25 -12.45 25.33
C ASN A 76 1.38 -12.33 23.81
N LYS A 77 0.91 -11.21 23.24
CA LYS A 77 1.07 -10.89 21.81
C LYS A 77 2.39 -10.20 21.48
N GLU A 78 3.28 -10.03 22.45
CA GLU A 78 4.57 -9.33 22.29
C GLU A 78 4.40 -7.93 21.70
N LEU A 79 3.38 -7.20 22.15
CA LEU A 79 3.08 -5.82 21.75
C LEU A 79 3.63 -4.79 22.74
N THR A 80 3.81 -5.21 23.99
CA THR A 80 4.32 -4.39 25.08
C THR A 80 5.50 -5.04 25.77
N PHE A 81 6.30 -4.22 26.44
CA PHE A 81 7.37 -4.62 27.34
C PHE A 81 7.42 -3.68 28.56
N LEU A 82 8.12 -4.11 29.61
CA LEU A 82 8.24 -3.33 30.85
C LEU A 82 9.59 -2.65 30.90
N ILE A 83 9.60 -1.41 31.38
CA ILE A 83 10.82 -0.62 31.57
C ILE A 83 10.82 0.10 32.91
N ASP A 84 12.02 0.49 33.35
CA ASP A 84 12.22 1.40 34.46
C ASP A 84 12.21 2.87 33.97
N LYS A 85 12.03 3.82 34.91
CA LYS A 85 11.83 5.24 34.58
C LYS A 85 13.02 5.82 33.83
N GLU A 86 14.22 5.39 34.17
CA GLU A 86 15.48 5.85 33.58
C GLU A 86 15.62 5.42 32.11
N GLU A 87 14.86 4.42 31.67
CA GLU A 87 14.91 3.86 30.32
C GLU A 87 13.91 4.52 29.36
N LEU A 88 13.02 5.40 29.84
CA LEU A 88 11.97 6.02 29.02
C LEU A 88 12.49 6.67 27.73
N GLU A 89 13.62 7.37 27.83
CA GLU A 89 14.28 8.06 26.72
C GLU A 89 15.03 7.11 25.76
N LEU A 90 15.30 5.85 26.19
CA LEU A 90 16.00 4.86 25.38
C LEU A 90 15.08 4.19 24.34
N PHE A 91 13.77 4.38 24.46
CA PHE A 91 12.75 3.80 23.58
C PHE A 91 11.92 4.88 22.87
N PRO A 92 12.53 5.65 21.95
CA PRO A 92 11.82 6.67 21.19
C PRO A 92 10.73 6.06 20.29
N LYS A 93 9.67 6.84 20.02
CA LYS A 93 8.63 6.46 19.07
C LYS A 93 9.19 6.39 17.65
N LEU A 94 8.58 5.55 16.81
CA LEU A 94 8.89 5.49 15.39
C LEU A 94 8.60 6.84 14.73
N SER A 95 9.55 7.35 13.93
CA SER A 95 9.32 8.57 13.17
C SER A 95 8.27 8.35 12.09
N MET A 96 7.22 9.17 12.08
CA MET A 96 6.21 9.17 11.01
C MET A 96 6.64 9.98 9.79
N LYS A 97 7.90 10.43 9.72
CA LYS A 97 8.42 11.15 8.56
C LYS A 97 8.62 10.18 7.41
N TRP A 98 7.79 10.34 6.38
CA TRP A 98 7.98 9.65 5.12
C TRP A 98 8.82 10.49 4.14
N THR A 99 9.82 9.87 3.54
CA THR A 99 10.63 10.43 2.46
C THR A 99 10.95 9.34 1.46
N PHE A 100 10.78 9.63 0.17
CA PHE A 100 11.13 8.72 -0.91
C PHE A 100 11.91 9.46 -2.00
N PRO A 101 13.10 8.98 -2.42
CA PRO A 101 14.02 9.74 -3.27
C PRO A 101 13.67 9.64 -4.76
N ALA A 102 12.37 9.71 -5.10
CA ALA A 102 11.92 9.69 -6.49
C ALA A 102 10.81 10.72 -6.72
N LYS A 103 10.71 11.22 -7.96
CA LYS A 103 9.55 12.01 -8.39
C LYS A 103 8.36 11.09 -8.66
N ILE A 104 8.62 10.01 -9.37
CA ILE A 104 7.68 8.91 -9.62
C ILE A 104 8.31 7.63 -9.10
N SER A 105 7.61 6.89 -8.25
CA SER A 105 8.06 5.60 -7.73
C SER A 105 7.41 4.42 -8.46
N ASN A 106 6.17 4.61 -8.93
CA ASN A 106 5.35 3.57 -9.55
C ASN A 106 4.84 4.01 -10.92
N ALA A 107 4.93 3.13 -11.92
CA ALA A 107 4.30 3.34 -13.21
C ALA A 107 3.37 2.19 -13.60
N ILE A 108 2.21 2.54 -14.14
CA ILE A 108 1.32 1.60 -14.81
C ILE A 108 1.43 1.87 -16.31
N ILE A 109 1.67 0.84 -17.11
CA ILE A 109 1.82 0.97 -18.56
C ILE A 109 0.94 -0.07 -19.24
N GLU A 110 0.06 0.38 -20.14
CA GLU A 110 -0.64 -0.50 -21.08
C GLU A 110 0.25 -0.72 -22.31
N ILE A 111 0.73 -1.95 -22.47
CA ILE A 111 1.56 -2.39 -23.58
C ILE A 111 0.66 -2.65 -24.80
N SER A 112 0.90 -1.89 -25.86
CA SER A 112 0.15 -1.90 -27.11
C SER A 112 1.09 -1.73 -28.31
N GLU A 113 0.53 -1.78 -29.52
CA GLU A 113 1.25 -1.45 -30.76
C GLU A 113 1.84 -0.01 -30.78
N ILE A 114 1.36 0.88 -29.90
CA ILE A 114 1.87 2.26 -29.77
C ILE A 114 2.96 2.34 -28.69
N THR A 115 2.71 1.75 -27.51
CA THR A 115 3.60 1.92 -26.36
C THR A 115 4.77 0.95 -26.35
N TYR A 116 4.61 -0.27 -26.91
CA TYR A 116 5.68 -1.26 -26.95
C TYR A 116 6.89 -0.81 -27.80
N PRO A 117 6.73 -0.26 -29.02
CA PRO A 117 7.85 0.28 -29.79
C PRO A 117 8.59 1.42 -29.06
N LEU A 118 7.92 2.10 -28.13
CA LEU A 118 8.47 3.18 -27.32
C LEU A 118 8.95 2.72 -25.94
N PHE A 119 8.89 1.42 -25.63
CA PHE A 119 9.10 0.94 -24.26
C PHE A 119 10.47 1.32 -23.70
N GLU A 120 11.54 1.28 -24.49
CA GLU A 120 12.87 1.71 -24.04
C GLU A 120 12.94 3.21 -23.74
N LYS A 121 12.27 4.04 -24.55
CA LYS A 121 12.14 5.49 -24.29
C LYS A 121 11.37 5.71 -22.98
N ILE A 122 10.25 5.02 -22.81
CA ILE A 122 9.42 5.10 -21.60
C ILE A 122 10.23 4.68 -20.38
N LEU A 123 10.92 3.54 -20.46
CA LEU A 123 11.78 3.01 -19.40
C LEU A 123 12.88 4.01 -19.01
N ALA A 124 13.58 4.59 -20.00
CA ALA A 124 14.61 5.59 -19.74
C ALA A 124 14.04 6.82 -19.01
N TYR A 125 12.84 7.28 -19.40
CA TYR A 125 12.20 8.42 -18.76
C TYR A 125 11.77 8.10 -17.32
N LEU A 126 11.16 6.94 -17.11
CA LEU A 126 10.72 6.50 -15.79
C LEU A 126 11.91 6.29 -14.85
N THR A 127 12.99 5.67 -15.31
CA THR A 127 14.23 5.53 -14.53
C THR A 127 14.82 6.90 -14.17
N ALA A 128 14.81 7.87 -15.08
CA ALA A 128 15.27 9.23 -14.78
C ALA A 128 14.42 9.93 -13.71
N LEU A 129 13.13 9.60 -13.61
CA LEU A 129 12.22 10.10 -12.57
C LEU A 129 12.33 9.35 -11.23
N GLY A 130 13.16 8.31 -11.16
CA GLY A 130 13.36 7.47 -9.97
C GLY A 130 12.35 6.32 -9.84
N CYS A 131 11.67 5.94 -10.92
CA CYS A 131 10.71 4.84 -10.89
C CYS A 131 11.40 3.50 -10.60
N GLU A 132 10.83 2.73 -9.69
CA GLU A 132 11.34 1.42 -9.27
C GLU A 132 10.34 0.29 -9.52
N TYR A 133 9.05 0.61 -9.61
CA TYR A 133 7.97 -0.36 -9.67
C TYR A 133 7.16 -0.21 -10.96
N LEU A 134 7.08 -1.27 -11.76
CA LEU A 134 6.26 -1.30 -12.97
C LEU A 134 5.07 -2.23 -12.81
N TYR A 135 3.90 -1.77 -13.25
CA TYR A 135 2.73 -2.59 -13.51
C TYR A 135 2.45 -2.57 -15.01
N LEU A 136 2.61 -3.72 -15.67
CA LEU A 136 2.51 -3.83 -17.12
C LEU A 136 1.26 -4.61 -17.50
N LYS A 137 0.32 -3.92 -18.14
CA LYS A 137 -0.89 -4.53 -18.71
C LYS A 137 -0.61 -4.92 -20.15
N ILE A 138 -0.73 -6.19 -20.49
CA ILE A 138 -0.47 -6.70 -21.83
C ILE A 138 -1.71 -7.47 -22.29
N ASP A 139 -2.57 -6.83 -23.08
CA ASP A 139 -3.74 -7.49 -23.67
C ASP A 139 -3.46 -7.80 -25.15
N ALA A 140 -2.67 -8.87 -25.38
CA ALA A 140 -2.26 -9.27 -26.72
C ALA A 140 -2.09 -10.80 -26.85
N PRO A 141 -2.38 -11.41 -28.02
CA PRO A 141 -2.23 -12.85 -28.24
C PRO A 141 -0.81 -13.40 -28.03
N LYS A 142 0.21 -12.55 -28.13
CA LYS A 142 1.63 -12.89 -27.94
C LYS A 142 2.20 -12.34 -26.62
N SER A 143 1.37 -12.07 -25.63
CA SER A 143 1.78 -11.40 -24.39
C SER A 143 2.92 -12.12 -23.65
N PHE A 144 2.96 -13.46 -23.58
CA PHE A 144 4.08 -14.20 -22.98
C PHE A 144 5.43 -13.89 -23.64
N LEU A 145 5.47 -13.74 -24.97
CA LEU A 145 6.71 -13.37 -25.68
C LEU A 145 7.10 -11.93 -25.38
N LEU A 146 6.13 -11.02 -25.30
CA LEU A 146 6.37 -9.63 -24.91
C LEU A 146 6.90 -9.52 -23.48
N MET A 147 6.38 -10.33 -22.54
CA MET A 147 6.91 -10.39 -21.18
C MET A 147 8.39 -10.74 -21.16
N LYS A 148 8.81 -11.76 -21.93
CA LYS A 148 10.23 -12.16 -22.04
C LYS A 148 11.10 -11.02 -22.57
N ASP A 149 10.71 -10.43 -23.69
CA ASP A 149 11.45 -9.30 -24.30
C ASP A 149 11.57 -8.11 -23.34
N ILE A 150 10.48 -7.76 -22.66
CA ILE A 150 10.47 -6.70 -21.65
C ILE A 150 11.44 -7.02 -20.51
N MET A 151 11.44 -8.25 -19.99
CA MET A 151 12.36 -8.62 -18.92
C MET A 151 13.83 -8.53 -19.36
N GLU A 152 14.14 -8.90 -20.61
CA GLU A 152 15.48 -8.72 -21.18
C GLU A 152 15.89 -7.24 -21.21
N LYS A 153 14.99 -6.34 -21.64
CA LYS A 153 15.20 -4.88 -21.65
C LYS A 153 15.39 -4.27 -20.27
N LEU A 154 14.82 -4.89 -19.23
CA LEU A 154 14.93 -4.42 -17.84
C LEU A 154 16.25 -4.80 -17.17
N THR A 155 17.08 -5.67 -17.76
CA THR A 155 18.30 -6.22 -17.14
C THR A 155 19.24 -5.14 -16.59
N ILE A 156 19.42 -4.04 -17.32
CA ILE A 156 20.30 -2.92 -16.94
C ILE A 156 19.56 -1.75 -16.28
N SER A 157 18.25 -1.88 -16.04
CA SER A 157 17.43 -0.80 -15.47
C SER A 157 17.46 -0.78 -13.94
N SER A 158 17.10 0.37 -13.35
CA SER A 158 16.85 0.53 -11.92
C SER A 158 15.54 -0.08 -11.43
N ILE A 159 14.72 -0.63 -12.34
CA ILE A 159 13.42 -1.21 -11.98
C ILE A 159 13.65 -2.39 -11.04
N PHE A 160 13.13 -2.27 -9.83
CA PHE A 160 13.28 -3.26 -8.78
C PHE A 160 12.25 -4.38 -8.91
N SER A 161 11.01 -4.04 -9.28
CA SER A 161 9.89 -4.97 -9.26
C SER A 161 8.93 -4.73 -10.41
N VAL A 162 8.44 -5.83 -10.99
CA VAL A 162 7.51 -5.84 -12.11
C VAL A 162 6.31 -6.72 -11.76
N VAL A 163 5.12 -6.16 -12.00
CA VAL A 163 3.86 -6.87 -11.98
C VAL A 163 3.34 -6.94 -13.41
N PHE A 164 2.91 -8.12 -13.83
CA PHE A 164 2.26 -8.32 -15.13
C PHE A 164 0.77 -8.60 -14.94
N GLU A 165 -0.06 -7.98 -15.77
CA GLU A 165 -1.46 -8.36 -16.01
C GLU A 165 -1.56 -8.79 -17.47
N THR A 166 -1.89 -10.06 -17.73
CA THR A 166 -1.84 -10.65 -19.08
C THR A 166 -2.86 -11.77 -19.23
N PRO A 167 -3.45 -11.98 -20.42
CA PRO A 167 -4.19 -13.20 -20.70
C PRO A 167 -3.28 -14.43 -20.66
N PHE A 168 -3.86 -15.58 -20.36
CA PHE A 168 -3.20 -16.87 -20.58
C PHE A 168 -3.13 -17.15 -22.09
N ASN A 169 -1.90 -17.18 -22.63
CA ASN A 169 -1.72 -17.43 -24.07
C ASN A 169 -1.96 -18.89 -24.45
N GLU A 170 -2.71 -19.08 -25.54
CA GLU A 170 -2.92 -20.37 -26.18
C GLU A 170 -1.57 -21.07 -26.50
N GLY A 171 -1.51 -22.38 -26.26
CA GLY A 171 -0.31 -23.18 -26.49
C GLY A 171 0.79 -23.04 -25.43
N LYS A 172 0.59 -22.21 -24.39
CA LYS A 172 1.46 -22.17 -23.21
C LYS A 172 0.95 -23.07 -22.10
N LYS A 173 1.88 -23.49 -21.24
CA LYS A 173 1.60 -24.20 -19.98
C LYS A 173 1.82 -23.23 -18.82
N ILE A 174 1.13 -23.44 -17.70
CA ILE A 174 1.40 -22.68 -16.47
C ILE A 174 2.88 -22.76 -16.06
N THR A 175 3.51 -23.91 -16.26
CA THR A 175 4.94 -24.12 -15.97
C THR A 175 5.85 -23.17 -16.75
N ASP A 176 5.43 -22.66 -17.91
CA ASP A 176 6.21 -21.69 -18.69
C ASP A 176 6.29 -20.33 -17.96
N TYR A 177 5.19 -19.92 -17.32
CA TYR A 177 5.13 -18.69 -16.50
C TYR A 177 5.86 -18.88 -15.17
N GLU A 178 5.78 -20.07 -14.57
CA GLU A 178 6.55 -20.41 -13.36
C GLU A 178 8.05 -20.35 -13.64
N GLN A 179 8.50 -20.92 -14.77
CA GLN A 179 9.89 -20.83 -15.22
C GLN A 179 10.33 -19.38 -15.44
N LEU A 180 9.49 -18.56 -16.08
CA LEU A 180 9.78 -17.14 -16.28
C LEU A 180 10.05 -16.40 -14.96
N ILE A 181 9.26 -16.67 -13.92
CA ILE A 181 9.47 -16.10 -12.57
C ILE A 181 10.78 -16.61 -11.94
N VAL A 182 11.10 -17.89 -12.12
CA VAL A 182 12.35 -18.47 -11.59
C VAL A 182 13.56 -17.80 -12.21
N GLU A 183 13.53 -17.60 -13.53
CA GLU A 183 14.58 -16.93 -14.32
C GLU A 183 14.67 -15.43 -14.00
N ASN A 184 13.56 -14.79 -13.61
CA ASN A 184 13.47 -13.35 -13.43
C ASN A 184 12.95 -12.97 -12.03
N LYS A 185 13.86 -12.79 -11.08
CA LYS A 185 13.51 -12.48 -9.68
C LYS A 185 12.79 -11.14 -9.47
N ARG A 186 12.92 -10.21 -10.43
CA ARG A 186 12.21 -8.92 -10.43
C ARG A 186 10.71 -9.07 -10.65
N ILE A 187 10.24 -10.20 -11.19
CA ILE A 187 8.82 -10.47 -11.32
C ILE A 187 8.24 -10.70 -9.91
N GLU A 188 7.43 -9.76 -9.47
CA GLU A 188 6.76 -9.83 -8.18
C GLU A 188 5.48 -10.65 -8.29
N THR A 189 4.70 -10.41 -9.34
CA THR A 189 3.41 -11.06 -9.53
C THR A 189 3.03 -11.11 -11.00
N ILE A 190 2.43 -12.22 -11.42
CA ILE A 190 1.73 -12.35 -12.70
C ILE A 190 0.25 -12.57 -12.40
N PHE A 191 -0.57 -11.56 -12.69
CA PHE A 191 -2.02 -11.67 -12.78
C PHE A 191 -2.38 -12.28 -14.13
N LEU A 192 -2.65 -13.58 -14.11
CA LEU A 192 -2.90 -14.37 -15.30
C LEU A 192 -4.41 -14.47 -15.53
N LEU A 193 -4.89 -13.79 -16.56
CA LEU A 193 -6.30 -13.71 -16.88
C LEU A 193 -6.71 -14.94 -17.69
N SER A 194 -7.57 -15.78 -17.11
CA SER A 194 -8.11 -16.96 -17.76
C SER A 194 -9.48 -17.32 -17.18
N ASP A 195 -10.40 -17.74 -18.05
CA ASP A 195 -11.67 -18.34 -17.63
C ASP A 195 -11.52 -19.84 -17.31
N GLU A 196 -10.36 -20.44 -17.62
CA GLU A 196 -10.05 -21.83 -17.32
C GLU A 196 -9.65 -22.02 -15.84
N GLN A 197 -10.00 -23.17 -15.26
CA GLN A 197 -9.54 -23.56 -13.93
C GLN A 197 -8.10 -24.06 -13.97
N LEU A 198 -7.15 -23.13 -14.00
CA LEU A 198 -5.73 -23.42 -13.97
C LEU A 198 -5.22 -23.53 -12.52
N LYS A 199 -4.23 -24.38 -12.30
CA LYS A 199 -3.53 -24.51 -11.01
C LYS A 199 -2.05 -24.18 -11.19
N THR A 200 -1.49 -23.51 -10.19
CA THR A 200 -0.07 -23.14 -10.13
C THR A 200 0.50 -23.52 -8.78
N SER A 201 1.78 -23.85 -8.76
CA SER A 201 2.59 -24.05 -7.56
C SER A 201 3.21 -22.76 -7.02
N SER A 202 3.18 -21.68 -7.82
CA SER A 202 3.81 -20.40 -7.50
C SER A 202 2.83 -19.47 -6.78
N SER A 203 3.21 -18.97 -5.60
CA SER A 203 2.46 -17.91 -4.90
C SER A 203 2.50 -16.56 -5.62
N LYS A 204 3.36 -16.40 -6.64
CA LYS A 204 3.48 -15.19 -7.46
C LYS A 204 2.58 -15.21 -8.69
N ILE A 205 1.89 -16.31 -8.99
CA ILE A 205 0.93 -16.39 -10.08
C ILE A 205 -0.48 -16.38 -9.50
N LEU A 206 -1.26 -15.37 -9.90
CA LEU A 206 -2.62 -15.18 -9.43
C LEU A 206 -3.55 -15.31 -10.63
N ILE A 207 -4.22 -16.45 -10.72
CA ILE A 207 -5.15 -16.76 -11.80
C ILE A 207 -6.53 -16.19 -11.44
N THR A 208 -7.17 -15.55 -12.41
CA THR A 208 -8.50 -14.94 -12.23
C THR A 208 -9.17 -14.76 -13.58
N SER A 209 -10.50 -14.81 -13.61
CA SER A 209 -11.22 -14.39 -14.81
C SER A 209 -11.07 -12.88 -15.01
N PRO A 210 -11.03 -12.39 -16.26
CA PRO A 210 -11.01 -10.96 -16.57
C PRO A 210 -12.15 -10.19 -15.88
N LYS A 211 -13.33 -10.81 -15.79
CA LYS A 211 -14.54 -10.22 -15.19
C LYS A 211 -14.44 -10.03 -13.67
N GLN A 212 -13.64 -10.84 -12.99
CA GLN A 212 -13.50 -10.81 -11.52
C GLN A 212 -12.26 -10.04 -11.06
N PHE A 213 -11.35 -9.70 -11.98
CA PHE A 213 -10.07 -9.08 -11.65
C PHE A 213 -10.20 -7.74 -10.93
N VAL A 214 -11.22 -6.96 -11.30
CA VAL A 214 -11.52 -5.62 -10.76
C VAL A 214 -11.84 -5.63 -9.25
N ASN A 215 -12.16 -6.80 -8.67
CA ASN A 215 -12.70 -6.90 -7.32
C ASN A 215 -11.76 -7.54 -6.28
N LYS A 216 -10.50 -7.88 -6.60
CA LYS A 216 -9.59 -8.49 -5.62
C LYS A 216 -8.93 -7.44 -4.72
N LYS A 217 -9.74 -6.84 -3.85
CA LYS A 217 -9.33 -5.77 -2.94
C LYS A 217 -8.39 -6.23 -1.82
N GLU A 218 -8.29 -7.53 -1.60
CA GLU A 218 -7.34 -8.15 -0.67
C GLU A 218 -5.88 -7.81 -0.99
N TYR A 219 -5.55 -7.53 -2.26
CA TYR A 219 -4.20 -7.08 -2.64
C TYR A 219 -3.88 -5.63 -2.28
N PHE A 220 -4.91 -4.83 -1.95
CA PHE A 220 -4.76 -3.43 -1.58
C PHE A 220 -4.50 -3.22 -0.09
N PHE A 221 -4.49 -4.29 0.71
CA PHE A 221 -4.14 -4.22 2.13
C PHE A 221 -2.73 -4.73 2.36
N LYS A 222 -1.84 -3.84 2.76
CA LYS A 222 -0.49 -4.19 3.16
C LYS A 222 -0.17 -3.54 4.48
N ILE A 223 0.49 -4.27 5.37
CA ILE A 223 1.01 -3.72 6.62
C ILE A 223 2.51 -3.65 6.47
N ASN A 224 3.05 -2.43 6.45
CA ASN A 224 4.48 -2.16 6.50
C ASN A 224 4.72 -0.69 6.87
N ILE A 225 5.94 -0.39 7.33
CA ILE A 225 6.37 0.93 7.77
C ILE A 225 6.24 1.98 6.66
N SER A 226 6.67 1.67 5.44
CA SER A 226 6.68 2.64 4.33
C SER A 226 5.26 3.10 3.98
N LEU A 227 4.34 2.15 3.79
CA LEU A 227 2.94 2.45 3.48
C LEU A 227 2.25 3.18 4.63
N PHE A 228 2.46 2.74 5.87
CA PHE A 228 1.86 3.37 7.03
C PHE A 228 2.32 4.83 7.16
N THR A 229 3.62 5.10 7.04
CA THR A 229 4.17 6.46 7.14
C THR A 229 3.80 7.35 5.94
N GLU A 230 3.73 6.79 4.72
CA GLU A 230 3.23 7.50 3.53
C GLU A 230 1.78 7.96 3.74
N SER A 231 0.93 7.04 4.20
CA SER A 231 -0.51 7.26 4.37
C SER A 231 -0.86 8.36 5.37
N GLN A 232 0.07 8.73 6.27
CA GLN A 232 -0.11 9.84 7.20
C GLN A 232 -0.23 11.19 6.49
N LYS A 233 0.29 11.33 5.28
CA LYS A 233 0.32 12.61 4.54
C LYS A 233 -0.14 12.53 3.10
N TYR A 234 -0.03 11.35 2.50
CA TYR A 234 -0.27 11.17 1.08
C TYR A 234 -1.32 10.12 0.79
N ASN A 235 -1.97 10.25 -0.35
CA ASN A 235 -2.81 9.21 -0.91
C ASN A 235 -1.94 8.09 -1.47
N THR A 236 -1.96 6.94 -0.81
CA THR A 236 -1.11 5.78 -1.11
C THR A 236 -1.35 5.14 -2.48
N TYR A 237 -2.47 5.44 -3.14
CA TYR A 237 -2.71 5.02 -4.51
C TYR A 237 -2.23 6.05 -5.53
N PHE A 238 -2.48 7.35 -5.36
CA PHE A 238 -2.16 8.35 -6.38
C PHE A 238 -0.74 8.94 -6.28
N ASN A 239 -0.19 9.00 -5.08
CA ASN A 239 1.10 9.64 -4.81
C ASN A 239 2.24 8.98 -5.60
N LYS A 240 3.08 9.80 -6.25
CA LYS A 240 4.24 9.36 -7.06
C LYS A 240 3.92 8.26 -8.07
N LYS A 241 2.67 8.20 -8.56
CA LYS A 241 2.22 7.26 -9.60
C LYS A 241 2.05 7.96 -10.94
N ILE A 242 2.42 7.27 -12.01
CA ILE A 242 2.12 7.67 -13.39
C ILE A 242 1.43 6.52 -14.12
N PHE A 243 0.51 6.85 -15.02
CA PHE A 243 -0.14 5.92 -15.91
C PHE A 243 0.11 6.33 -17.36
N ILE A 244 0.52 5.36 -18.19
CA ILE A 244 0.64 5.49 -19.63
C ILE A 244 -0.35 4.52 -20.27
N ASN A 245 -1.41 5.06 -20.86
CA ASN A 245 -2.46 4.24 -21.49
C ASN A 245 -2.01 3.68 -22.84
N LYS A 246 -2.83 2.80 -23.43
CA LYS A 246 -2.52 2.10 -24.69
C LYS A 246 -2.34 3.04 -25.89
N GLU A 247 -2.89 4.26 -25.85
CA GLU A 247 -2.67 5.32 -26.86
C GLU A 247 -1.42 6.17 -26.59
N GLY A 248 -0.67 5.89 -25.53
CA GLY A 248 0.49 6.65 -25.09
C GLY A 248 0.15 7.92 -24.31
N GLY A 249 -1.10 8.13 -23.93
CA GLY A 249 -1.52 9.23 -23.07
C GLY A 249 -0.95 9.13 -21.66
N VAL A 250 -0.53 10.27 -21.09
CA VAL A 250 0.05 10.36 -19.74
C VAL A 250 -0.99 10.89 -18.76
N LEU A 251 -1.26 10.11 -17.71
CA LEU A 251 -2.22 10.40 -16.64
C LEU A 251 -1.58 10.09 -15.27
N ASN A 252 -2.21 10.50 -14.17
CA ASN A 252 -1.72 10.14 -12.82
C ASN A 252 -2.04 8.67 -12.46
N ALA A 253 -3.24 8.19 -12.83
CA ALA A 253 -3.65 6.80 -12.62
C ALA A 253 -4.70 6.35 -13.66
N PRO A 254 -4.96 5.04 -13.81
CA PRO A 254 -5.99 4.51 -14.71
C PRO A 254 -7.40 5.06 -14.49
N GLU A 255 -7.73 5.40 -13.25
CA GLU A 255 -9.05 5.89 -12.84
C GLU A 255 -9.21 7.41 -13.02
N THR A 256 -8.13 8.13 -13.32
CA THR A 256 -8.17 9.58 -13.58
C THR A 256 -8.46 9.88 -15.04
N GLU A 257 -9.15 10.98 -15.32
CA GLU A 257 -9.57 11.37 -16.68
C GLU A 257 -8.64 12.40 -17.34
N GLU A 258 -7.84 13.11 -16.53
CA GLU A 258 -7.03 14.24 -17.02
C GLU A 258 -5.79 13.76 -17.77
N LEU A 259 -5.67 14.23 -19.03
CA LEU A 259 -4.58 13.89 -19.93
C LEU A 259 -3.52 15.01 -19.91
N PHE A 260 -2.31 14.69 -19.46
CA PHE A 260 -1.21 15.66 -19.32
C PHE A 260 -0.26 15.69 -20.52
N GLY A 261 -0.55 14.88 -21.55
CA GLY A 261 0.22 14.83 -22.79
C GLY A 261 0.27 13.42 -23.35
N ASN A 262 1.12 13.22 -24.37
CA ASN A 262 1.28 11.91 -25.01
C ASN A 262 2.77 11.57 -25.16
N ILE A 263 3.16 10.41 -24.65
CA ILE A 263 4.54 9.93 -24.55
C ILE A 263 5.21 9.75 -25.92
N THR A 264 4.43 9.63 -27.00
CA THR A 264 4.93 9.60 -28.38
C THR A 264 5.65 10.90 -28.75
N ARG A 265 5.19 12.04 -28.21
CA ARG A 265 5.68 13.39 -28.53
C ARG A 265 6.45 14.03 -27.39
N LEU A 266 6.10 13.71 -26.15
CA LEU A 266 6.74 14.26 -24.96
C LEU A 266 8.23 13.93 -24.92
N LYS A 267 9.01 14.92 -24.53
CA LYS A 267 10.42 14.81 -24.14
C LYS A 267 10.51 14.67 -22.62
N LEU A 268 11.66 14.19 -22.13
CA LEU A 268 11.90 13.98 -20.69
C LEU A 268 11.60 15.25 -19.86
N LYS A 269 12.12 16.42 -20.27
CA LYS A 269 11.90 17.68 -19.54
C LYS A 269 10.43 18.10 -19.48
N GLU A 270 9.65 17.81 -20.51
CA GLU A 270 8.21 18.11 -20.53
C GLU A 270 7.47 17.16 -19.60
N LEU A 271 7.87 15.89 -19.56
CA LEU A 271 7.34 14.91 -18.62
C LEU A 271 7.70 15.27 -17.16
N GLU A 272 8.91 15.74 -16.90
CA GLU A 272 9.32 16.25 -15.58
C GLU A 272 8.43 17.43 -15.15
N ALA A 273 8.19 18.39 -16.05
CA ALA A 273 7.32 19.52 -15.79
C ALA A 273 5.87 19.09 -15.53
N VAL A 274 5.37 18.08 -16.24
CA VAL A 274 4.05 17.47 -15.96
C VAL A 274 4.02 16.89 -14.55
N VAL A 275 5.00 16.05 -14.19
CA VAL A 275 5.04 15.40 -12.87
C VAL A 275 5.14 16.41 -11.73
N ASP A 276 5.85 17.51 -11.93
CA ASP A 276 6.02 18.57 -10.93
C ASP A 276 4.80 19.53 -10.85
N SER A 277 3.82 19.41 -11.75
CA SER A 277 2.65 20.29 -11.78
C SER A 277 1.63 19.98 -10.68
N GLU A 278 1.00 21.03 -10.14
CA GLU A 278 -0.08 20.88 -9.15
C GLU A 278 -1.27 20.09 -9.69
N GLN A 279 -1.57 20.22 -10.99
CA GLN A 279 -2.68 19.50 -11.61
C GLN A 279 -2.41 17.99 -11.66
N PHE A 280 -1.18 17.58 -12.00
CA PHE A 280 -0.80 16.16 -11.97
C PHE A 280 -0.80 15.61 -10.53
N GLN A 281 -0.34 16.42 -9.57
CA GLN A 281 -0.25 16.04 -8.15
C GLN A 281 -1.55 16.27 -7.37
N LYS A 282 -2.65 16.64 -8.04
CA LYS A 282 -3.94 17.03 -7.43
C LYS A 282 -4.42 16.09 -6.32
N TYR A 283 -4.21 14.78 -6.47
CA TYR A 283 -4.67 13.78 -5.51
C TYR A 283 -3.60 13.32 -4.51
N TRP A 284 -2.35 13.77 -4.63
CA TRP A 284 -1.22 13.24 -3.86
C TRP A 284 -1.37 13.48 -2.37
N SER A 285 -1.85 14.66 -1.95
CA SER A 285 -2.05 15.00 -0.53
C SER A 285 -3.44 14.62 0.01
N VAL A 286 -4.31 14.01 -0.80
CA VAL A 286 -5.67 13.62 -0.40
C VAL A 286 -5.63 12.26 0.29
N ASN A 287 -4.99 12.22 1.47
CA ASN A 287 -4.85 11.02 2.28
C ASN A 287 -6.19 10.57 2.90
N LYS A 288 -6.19 9.44 3.61
CA LYS A 288 -7.43 8.90 4.20
C LYS A 288 -7.94 9.70 5.41
N ASP A 289 -7.12 10.54 6.03
CA ASP A 289 -7.52 11.37 7.17
C ASP A 289 -8.39 12.56 6.75
N VAL A 290 -8.34 12.98 5.48
CA VAL A 290 -9.15 14.08 4.93
C VAL A 290 -10.36 13.62 4.11
N ILE A 291 -10.57 12.30 4.00
CA ILE A 291 -11.71 11.71 3.28
C ILE A 291 -12.78 11.30 4.29
N ASP A 292 -13.99 11.84 4.14
CA ASP A 292 -15.06 11.77 5.14
C ASP A 292 -15.44 10.33 5.53
N GLU A 293 -15.46 9.40 4.58
CA GLU A 293 -15.81 8.00 4.85
C GLU A 293 -14.65 7.16 5.40
N CYS A 294 -13.40 7.67 5.31
CA CYS A 294 -12.18 6.94 5.64
C CYS A 294 -11.47 7.43 6.90
N LYS A 295 -11.66 8.70 7.29
CA LYS A 295 -10.94 9.31 8.42
C LYS A 295 -11.14 8.59 9.75
N ASP A 296 -12.32 7.99 9.92
CA ASP A 296 -12.66 7.21 11.12
C ASP A 296 -12.55 5.69 10.91
N CYS A 297 -11.86 5.24 9.85
CA CYS A 297 -11.60 3.83 9.61
C CYS A 297 -10.30 3.41 10.29
N GLU A 298 -10.37 2.34 11.08
CA GLU A 298 -9.24 1.70 11.75
C GLU A 298 -8.22 1.12 10.75
N LEU A 299 -8.65 0.78 9.53
CA LEU A 299 -7.80 0.20 8.48
C LEU A 299 -7.15 1.23 7.53
N ARG A 300 -7.39 2.52 7.76
CA ARG A 300 -7.08 3.59 6.79
C ARG A 300 -5.60 3.67 6.37
N TYR A 301 -4.68 3.26 7.23
CA TYR A 301 -3.23 3.33 6.97
C TYR A 301 -2.62 2.07 6.33
N MET A 302 -3.43 1.04 6.06
CA MET A 302 -3.03 -0.12 5.23
C MET A 302 -3.77 -0.18 3.90
N CYS A 303 -4.77 0.68 3.70
CA CYS A 303 -5.70 0.64 2.58
C CYS A 303 -5.16 1.42 1.37
N VAL A 304 -4.92 0.73 0.25
CA VAL A 304 -4.50 1.31 -1.03
C VAL A 304 -5.69 1.36 -1.99
N ASP A 305 -6.65 2.21 -1.68
CA ASP A 305 -7.91 2.35 -2.43
C ASP A 305 -7.74 3.24 -3.67
N ASN A 306 -8.13 2.71 -4.83
CA ASN A 306 -8.01 3.35 -6.14
C ASN A 306 -9.17 4.27 -6.54
N ARG A 307 -10.21 4.39 -5.72
CA ARG A 307 -11.31 5.31 -6.00
C ARG A 307 -10.80 6.75 -6.05
N VAL A 308 -11.26 7.51 -7.04
CA VAL A 308 -10.91 8.93 -7.19
C VAL A 308 -11.74 9.76 -6.20
N PRO A 309 -11.10 10.50 -5.28
CA PRO A 309 -11.83 11.34 -4.33
C PRO A 309 -12.41 12.57 -5.04
N LYS A 310 -13.62 12.97 -4.62
CA LYS A 310 -14.26 14.22 -5.07
C LYS A 310 -14.23 15.24 -3.95
N GLN A 311 -14.02 16.50 -4.31
CA GLN A 311 -14.03 17.60 -3.35
C GLN A 311 -15.44 18.16 -3.22
N SER A 312 -15.91 18.36 -1.99
CA SER A 312 -17.16 19.03 -1.68
C SER A 312 -17.01 20.55 -1.80
N LYS A 313 -18.13 21.28 -1.80
CA LYS A 313 -18.11 22.75 -1.77
C LYS A 313 -17.45 23.32 -0.51
N GLU A 314 -17.45 22.55 0.56
CA GLU A 314 -16.90 22.91 1.87
C GLU A 314 -15.41 22.52 2.00
N GLY A 315 -14.84 21.90 0.96
CA GLY A 315 -13.42 21.55 0.88
C GLY A 315 -13.07 20.14 1.38
N SER A 316 -14.02 19.39 1.94
CA SER A 316 -13.84 17.98 2.33
C SER A 316 -13.74 17.06 1.10
N TYR A 317 -13.16 15.88 1.27
CA TYR A 317 -13.11 14.86 0.22
C TYR A 317 -14.02 13.68 0.53
N PHE A 318 -14.64 13.10 -0.49
CA PHE A 318 -15.54 11.96 -0.36
C PHE A 318 -15.49 11.02 -1.57
N PHE A 319 -16.06 9.83 -1.44
CA PHE A 319 -16.20 8.87 -2.54
C PHE A 319 -17.65 8.72 -3.00
N THR A 320 -17.86 8.60 -4.31
CA THR A 320 -19.23 8.42 -4.84
C THR A 320 -19.76 7.00 -4.72
N SER A 321 -18.87 6.02 -4.56
CA SER A 321 -19.24 4.61 -4.34
C SER A 321 -18.98 4.22 -2.89
N LYS A 322 -19.77 3.27 -2.38
CA LYS A 322 -19.59 2.75 -1.02
C LYS A 322 -18.30 1.95 -0.91
N CYS A 323 -17.69 1.98 0.27
CA CYS A 323 -16.60 1.07 0.61
C CYS A 323 -17.19 -0.33 0.83
N GLU A 324 -16.86 -1.27 -0.04
CA GLU A 324 -17.31 -2.67 0.07
C GLU A 324 -16.61 -3.43 1.21
N LEU A 325 -15.49 -2.92 1.71
CA LEU A 325 -14.67 -3.60 2.72
C LEU A 325 -15.17 -3.33 4.15
N ARG A 326 -15.73 -2.15 4.40
CA ARG A 326 -16.41 -1.83 5.67
C ARG A 326 -17.76 -2.54 5.78
N ALA A 327 -18.34 -3.00 4.67
CA ALA A 327 -19.59 -3.75 4.66
C ALA A 327 -19.41 -5.24 5.06
N LEU A 328 -18.17 -5.72 5.16
CA LEU A 328 -17.82 -7.12 5.42
C LEU A 328 -17.28 -7.37 6.84
N ASN A 329 -17.20 -6.34 7.68
CA ASN A 329 -16.61 -6.40 9.02
C ASN A 329 -17.59 -6.08 10.14
#